data_AF-A0ABD2U7X0-F1
#
_entry.id   AF-A0ABD2U7X0-F1
#
_cell.length_a   1.000
_cell.length_b   1.000
_cell.length_c   1.000
_cell.angle_alpha   90.00
_cell.angle_beta   90.00
_cell.angle_gamma   90.00
#
_symmetry.space_group_name_H-M   'P 1'
#
loop_
_entity.id
_entity.type
_entity.pdbx_description
1 polymer ?
#
loop_
_entity_poly.entity_id
_entity_poly.type
_entity_poly.pdbx_seq_one_letter_code
_entity_poly.pdbx_strand_id
1 'polypeptide(L)'
;MKVAPKVILLFRDPTGFGTAIFEALQPNPKSNLQKRQESLDLSLQRYGIKDQKVSVEVVHFLNGVNLEVSLLLLENYEPPTLACALNEVLALLVGDGLSNMPTIVAPFVVAATKLKMENRTSVAVDSISVYGLQVGASSDLTKALCTNLQSPPPSLQIFNEQLACLLQLVRVLKMPTFVIIGKKGQNLHRKTSEEDHEVIHEIGQHLASFSSLSFSGEKIAWDATKSSKETQEPWRALYG
;
A
#
# COMPACT_ATOMS: atom_id res chain seq x y z
N MET A 1 -1.10 -20.37 -0.63
CA MET A 1 -0.67 -19.75 -1.90
C MET A 1 0.81 -19.42 -1.78
N LYS A 2 1.64 -19.71 -2.79
CA LYS A 2 3.05 -19.31 -2.77
C LYS A 2 3.17 -17.92 -3.38
N VAL A 3 3.81 -17.00 -2.67
CA VAL A 3 4.07 -15.64 -3.17
C VAL A 3 5.55 -15.45 -3.45
N ALA A 4 5.87 -14.40 -4.21
CA ALA A 4 7.24 -13.98 -4.45
C ALA A 4 7.88 -13.39 -3.17
N PRO A 5 9.22 -13.34 -3.09
CA PRO A 5 9.92 -12.65 -2.00
C PRO A 5 9.61 -11.15 -1.89
N LYS A 6 9.18 -10.53 -3.00
CA LYS A 6 8.74 -9.13 -3.06
C LYS A 6 7.23 -9.09 -3.26
N VAL A 7 6.52 -8.50 -2.31
CA VAL A 7 5.05 -8.37 -2.35
C VAL A 7 4.68 -6.90 -2.37
N ILE A 8 3.85 -6.48 -3.32
CA ILE A 8 3.21 -5.17 -3.31
C ILE A 8 1.76 -5.38 -2.87
N LEU A 9 1.38 -4.83 -1.71
CA LEU A 9 0.03 -4.94 -1.17
C LEU A 9 -0.74 -3.65 -1.43
N LEU A 10 -1.83 -3.76 -2.17
CA LEU A 10 -2.71 -2.69 -2.59
C LEU A 10 -4.11 -2.93 -2.06
N PHE A 11 -4.86 -1.85 -1.89
CA PHE A 11 -6.26 -1.87 -1.49
C PHE A 11 -7.08 -1.23 -2.59
N ARG A 12 -8.19 -1.87 -2.98
CA ARG A 12 -9.22 -1.14 -3.70
C ARG A 12 -9.72 -0.04 -2.80
N ASP A 13 -9.84 1.15 -3.35
CA ASP A 13 -10.28 2.33 -2.63
C ASP A 13 -11.31 3.09 -3.48
N PRO A 14 -12.18 3.89 -2.86
CA PRO A 14 -13.23 4.61 -3.58
C PRO A 14 -12.71 5.60 -4.63
N THR A 15 -11.46 6.06 -4.49
CA THR A 15 -10.83 6.98 -5.44
C THR A 15 -10.25 6.25 -6.64
N GLY A 16 -9.92 4.97 -6.49
CA GLY A 16 -9.37 4.10 -7.54
C GLY A 16 -7.85 4.04 -7.57
N PHE A 17 -7.15 4.57 -6.57
CA PHE A 17 -5.70 4.60 -6.48
C PHE A 17 -5.07 3.19 -6.55
N GLY A 18 -5.51 2.26 -5.70
CA GLY A 18 -4.91 0.92 -5.66
C GLY A 18 -5.12 0.14 -6.94
N THR A 19 -6.32 0.26 -7.54
CA THR A 19 -6.63 -0.33 -8.86
C THR A 19 -5.73 0.28 -9.94
N ALA A 20 -5.56 1.60 -9.96
CA ALA A 20 -4.70 2.28 -10.92
C ALA A 20 -3.23 1.83 -10.84
N ILE A 21 -2.67 1.71 -9.63
CA ILE A 21 -1.30 1.19 -9.45
C ILE A 21 -1.21 -0.27 -9.89
N PHE A 22 -2.19 -1.11 -9.53
CA PHE A 22 -2.24 -2.52 -9.88
C PHE A 22 -2.24 -2.74 -11.40
N GLU A 23 -2.96 -1.90 -12.14
CA GLU A 23 -3.03 -1.94 -13.60
C GLU A 23 -1.84 -1.26 -14.28
N ALA A 24 -1.27 -0.21 -13.68
CA ALA A 24 -0.16 0.54 -14.26
C ALA A 24 1.19 -0.17 -14.15
N LEU A 25 1.35 -1.09 -13.19
CA LEU A 25 2.55 -1.91 -13.04
C LEU A 25 2.56 -3.08 -14.05
N GLN A 26 3.52 -3.04 -14.96
CA GLN A 26 3.63 -3.98 -16.08
C GLN A 26 5.04 -4.56 -16.16
N PRO A 27 5.21 -5.75 -16.77
CA PRO A 27 6.54 -6.30 -17.01
C PRO A 27 7.40 -5.28 -17.74
N ASN A 28 8.65 -5.12 -17.32
CA ASN A 28 9.57 -4.24 -18.03
C ASN A 28 9.74 -4.77 -19.48
N PRO A 29 9.54 -3.95 -20.53
CA PRO A 29 9.63 -4.39 -21.92
C PRO A 29 10.98 -5.03 -22.30
N LYS A 30 12.04 -4.72 -21.53
CA LYS A 30 13.38 -5.28 -21.71
C LYS A 30 13.64 -6.55 -20.89
N SER A 31 12.65 -7.00 -20.12
CA SER A 31 12.74 -8.19 -19.26
C SER A 31 11.94 -9.34 -19.83
N ASN A 32 12.30 -10.58 -19.45
CA ASN A 32 11.56 -11.79 -19.79
C ASN A 32 10.47 -12.12 -18.76
N LEU A 33 9.99 -11.12 -18.01
CA LEU A 33 9.01 -11.33 -16.96
C LEU A 33 7.66 -11.73 -17.55
N GLN A 34 7.14 -12.88 -17.14
CA GLN A 34 5.81 -13.35 -17.51
C GLN A 34 4.80 -12.97 -16.45
N LYS A 35 3.62 -12.50 -16.87
CA LYS A 35 2.52 -12.14 -15.99
C LYS A 35 1.56 -13.34 -15.85
N ARG A 36 1.22 -13.71 -14.62
CA ARG A 36 0.17 -14.69 -14.30
C ARG A 36 -0.79 -14.07 -13.30
N GLN A 37 -2.09 -14.13 -13.59
CA GLN A 37 -3.13 -13.61 -12.71
C GLN A 37 -3.97 -14.73 -12.13
N GLU A 38 -4.33 -14.61 -10.85
CA GLU A 38 -5.26 -15.48 -10.17
C GLU A 38 -6.09 -14.68 -9.15
N SER A 39 -7.19 -15.27 -8.70
CA SER A 39 -8.01 -14.71 -7.62
C SER A 39 -8.05 -15.69 -6.46
N LEU A 40 -8.09 -15.14 -5.25
CA LEU A 40 -8.09 -15.91 -4.01
C LEU A 40 -9.21 -15.44 -3.11
N ASP A 41 -9.99 -16.40 -2.62
CA ASP A 41 -11.02 -16.17 -1.63
C ASP A 41 -10.63 -16.81 -0.29
N LEU A 42 -10.72 -16.04 0.80
CA LEU A 42 -10.42 -16.51 2.16
C LEU A 42 -11.66 -16.41 3.04
N SER A 43 -11.87 -17.46 3.82
CA SER A 43 -12.98 -17.53 4.77
C SER A 43 -12.68 -16.67 6.00
N LEU A 44 -13.66 -15.89 6.44
CA LEU A 44 -13.61 -15.15 7.71
C LEU A 44 -14.32 -15.89 8.86
N GLN A 45 -14.71 -17.15 8.64
CA GLN A 45 -15.48 -17.92 9.62
C GLN A 45 -14.76 -18.08 10.97
N ARG A 46 -13.42 -18.09 10.98
CA ARG A 46 -12.64 -18.18 12.24
C ARG A 46 -12.83 -16.96 13.15
N TYR A 47 -13.32 -15.84 12.60
CA TYR A 47 -13.68 -14.63 13.33
C TYR A 47 -15.18 -14.52 13.59
N GLY A 48 -15.97 -15.56 13.27
CA GLY A 48 -17.42 -15.56 13.40
C GLY A 48 -18.17 -14.89 12.24
N ILE A 49 -17.48 -14.46 11.18
CA ILE A 49 -18.08 -13.81 10.02
C ILE A 49 -18.35 -14.88 8.95
N LYS A 50 -19.61 -15.27 8.77
CA LYS A 50 -20.01 -16.40 7.90
C LYS A 50 -20.38 -15.98 6.48
N ASP A 51 -20.97 -14.79 6.33
CA ASP A 51 -21.57 -14.33 5.08
C ASP A 51 -20.63 -13.47 4.22
N GLN A 52 -19.39 -13.29 4.68
CA GLN A 52 -18.38 -12.48 4.00
C GLN A 52 -17.08 -13.27 3.86
N LYS A 53 -16.46 -13.12 2.69
CA LYS A 53 -15.14 -13.65 2.37
C LYS A 53 -14.19 -12.50 2.06
N VAL A 54 -12.90 -12.77 2.24
CA VAL A 54 -11.83 -11.92 1.72
C VAL A 54 -11.61 -12.28 0.27
N SER A 55 -11.73 -11.32 -0.65
CA SER A 55 -11.38 -11.51 -2.05
C SER A 55 -10.12 -10.71 -2.36
N VAL A 56 -9.15 -11.40 -2.97
CA VAL A 56 -7.85 -10.85 -3.32
C VAL A 56 -7.56 -11.18 -4.78
N GLU A 57 -7.29 -10.16 -5.58
CA GLU A 57 -6.71 -10.35 -6.90
C GLU A 57 -5.19 -10.38 -6.80
N VAL A 58 -4.59 -11.38 -7.44
CA VAL A 58 -3.16 -11.63 -7.34
C VAL A 58 -2.57 -11.65 -8.73
N VAL A 59 -1.49 -10.87 -8.92
CA VAL A 59 -0.68 -10.91 -10.12
C VAL A 59 0.74 -11.30 -9.74
N HIS A 60 1.21 -12.39 -10.33
CA HIS A 60 2.59 -12.84 -10.23
C HIS A 60 3.37 -12.42 -11.47
N PHE A 61 4.59 -11.93 -11.23
CA PHE A 61 5.60 -11.72 -12.25
C PHE A 61 6.70 -12.77 -12.07
N LEU A 62 6.89 -13.58 -13.11
CA LEU A 62 7.79 -14.73 -13.09
C LEU A 62 8.99 -14.51 -13.99
N ASN A 63 10.18 -14.86 -13.52
CA ASN A 63 11.38 -14.98 -14.33
C ASN A 63 11.70 -16.47 -14.53
N GLY A 64 11.25 -17.02 -15.65
CA GLY A 64 11.20 -18.46 -15.86
C GLY A 64 10.22 -19.13 -14.89
N VAL A 65 10.74 -19.99 -14.00
CA VAL A 65 9.94 -20.72 -13.00
C VAL A 65 9.88 -19.99 -11.65
N ASN A 66 10.72 -18.98 -11.44
CA ASN A 66 10.85 -18.29 -10.16
C ASN A 66 9.87 -17.12 -10.05
N LEU A 67 9.16 -17.04 -8.92
CA LEU A 67 8.35 -15.89 -8.55
C LEU A 67 9.25 -14.73 -8.14
N GLU A 68 9.25 -13.64 -8.91
CA GLU A 68 10.06 -12.44 -8.63
C GLU A 68 9.30 -11.43 -7.80
N VAL A 69 8.06 -11.12 -8.23
CA VAL A 69 7.19 -10.13 -7.56
C VAL A 69 5.74 -10.62 -7.59
N SER A 70 5.02 -10.40 -6.49
CA SER A 70 3.58 -10.59 -6.39
C SER A 70 2.90 -9.26 -6.08
N LEU A 71 1.86 -8.91 -6.81
CA LEU A 71 0.94 -7.81 -6.49
C LEU A 71 -0.33 -8.43 -5.92
N LEU A 72 -0.78 -7.95 -4.77
CA LEU A 72 -2.03 -8.33 -4.15
C LEU A 72 -2.92 -7.10 -4.11
N LEU A 73 -4.11 -7.18 -4.70
CA LEU A 73 -5.13 -6.15 -4.63
C LEU A 73 -6.29 -6.69 -3.77
N LEU A 74 -6.40 -6.14 -2.56
CA LEU A 74 -7.43 -6.50 -1.60
C LEU A 74 -8.68 -5.63 -1.80
N GLU A 75 -9.87 -6.22 -1.71
CA GLU A 75 -11.13 -5.47 -1.69
C GLU A 75 -11.19 -4.44 -0.54
N ASN A 76 -12.04 -3.42 -0.69
CA ASN A 76 -12.20 -2.42 0.35
C ASN A 76 -13.11 -2.94 1.47
N TYR A 77 -12.55 -3.20 2.66
CA TYR A 77 -13.30 -3.62 3.83
C TYR A 77 -13.34 -2.51 4.88
N GLU A 78 -14.50 -2.33 5.50
CA GLU A 78 -14.67 -1.45 6.66
C GLU A 78 -14.27 -2.18 7.96
N PRO A 79 -13.80 -1.46 8.99
CA PRO A 79 -13.67 -2.02 10.34
C PRO A 79 -15.02 -2.55 10.88
N PRO A 80 -15.02 -3.65 11.66
CA PRO A 80 -13.86 -4.45 12.09
C PRO A 80 -13.41 -5.51 11.07
N THR A 81 -14.18 -5.76 10.02
CA THR A 81 -13.88 -6.79 9.00
C THR A 81 -12.52 -6.59 8.35
N LEU A 82 -12.10 -5.33 8.14
CA LEU A 82 -10.77 -4.97 7.67
C LEU A 82 -9.63 -5.67 8.42
N ALA A 83 -9.67 -5.68 9.75
CA ALA A 83 -8.62 -6.27 10.56
C ALA A 83 -8.58 -7.79 10.38
N CYS A 84 -9.75 -8.43 10.30
CA CYS A 84 -9.87 -9.86 10.05
C CYS A 84 -9.36 -10.22 8.65
N ALA A 85 -9.78 -9.47 7.63
CA ALA A 85 -9.38 -9.67 6.25
C ALA A 85 -7.87 -9.51 6.07
N LEU A 86 -7.31 -8.44 6.61
CA LEU A 86 -5.89 -8.18 6.51
C LEU A 86 -5.06 -9.22 7.28
N ASN A 87 -5.54 -9.69 8.43
CA ASN A 87 -4.89 -10.76 9.17
C ASN A 87 -4.87 -12.09 8.39
N GLU A 88 -5.96 -12.46 7.69
CA GLU A 88 -5.94 -13.61 6.78
C GLU A 88 -4.89 -13.45 5.67
N VAL A 89 -4.87 -12.30 5.00
CA VAL A 89 -3.92 -12.03 3.92
C VAL A 89 -2.49 -12.10 4.42
N LEU A 90 -2.17 -11.43 5.53
CA LEU A 90 -0.82 -11.43 6.09
C LEU A 90 -0.42 -12.83 6.59
N ALA A 91 -1.34 -13.59 7.20
CA ALA A 91 -1.06 -14.97 7.62
C ALA A 91 -0.70 -15.88 6.42
N LEU A 92 -1.33 -15.69 5.26
CA LEU A 92 -0.94 -16.41 4.04
C LEU A 92 0.49 -16.08 3.58
N LEU A 93 0.91 -14.83 3.75
CA LEU A 93 2.25 -14.38 3.36
C LEU A 93 3.34 -14.93 4.29
N VAL A 94 3.02 -15.19 5.56
CA VAL A 94 3.93 -15.84 6.51
C VAL A 94 4.21 -17.29 6.09
N GLY A 95 3.19 -18.00 5.58
CA GLY A 95 3.33 -19.40 5.17
C GLY A 95 3.77 -20.33 6.32
N ASP A 96 4.51 -21.39 5.99
CA ASP A 96 4.89 -22.45 6.93
C ASP A 96 6.17 -22.15 7.75
N GLY A 97 6.76 -20.95 7.64
CA GLY A 97 7.97 -20.62 8.40
C GLY A 97 8.51 -19.20 8.24
N LEU A 98 9.14 -18.69 9.31
CA LEU A 98 9.65 -17.31 9.40
C LEU A 98 10.89 -17.03 8.53
N SER A 99 11.62 -18.05 8.06
CA SER A 99 12.90 -17.86 7.34
C SER A 99 12.77 -17.34 5.91
N ASN A 100 11.59 -17.45 5.30
CA ASN A 100 11.32 -17.05 3.91
C ASN A 100 10.20 -16.01 3.80
N MET A 101 10.02 -15.17 4.83
CA MET A 101 8.99 -14.15 4.81
C MET A 101 9.23 -13.13 3.70
N PRO A 102 8.20 -12.80 2.89
CA PRO A 102 8.33 -11.81 1.85
C PRO A 102 8.46 -10.40 2.44
N THR A 103 9.16 -9.53 1.73
CA THR A 103 9.15 -8.09 1.99
C THR A 103 7.90 -7.48 1.37
N ILE A 104 7.07 -6.87 2.21
CA ILE A 104 5.85 -6.18 1.79
C ILE A 104 6.16 -4.72 1.49
N VAL A 105 5.70 -4.21 0.36
CA VAL A 105 5.65 -2.79 0.06
C VAL A 105 4.18 -2.39 -0.08
N ALA A 106 3.72 -1.42 0.71
CA ALA A 106 2.32 -1.00 0.71
C ALA A 106 2.22 0.51 0.48
N PRO A 107 1.79 0.96 -0.71
CA PRO A 107 1.60 2.36 -0.99
C PRO A 107 0.22 2.84 -0.54
N PHE A 108 0.15 4.07 -0.04
CA PHE A 108 -1.07 4.76 0.37
C PHE A 108 -1.04 6.21 -0.11
N VAL A 109 -2.20 6.71 -0.52
CA VAL A 109 -2.43 8.16 -0.65
C VAL A 109 -3.40 8.56 0.45
N VAL A 110 -2.97 9.49 1.31
CA VAL A 110 -3.71 9.90 2.50
C VAL A 110 -3.96 11.41 2.45
N ALA A 111 -5.20 11.81 2.72
CA ALA A 111 -5.54 13.23 2.86
C ALA A 111 -4.72 13.90 3.96
N ALA A 112 -4.26 15.13 3.73
CA ALA A 112 -3.49 15.89 4.71
C ALA A 112 -4.18 15.98 6.08
N THR A 113 -5.52 16.04 6.13
CA THR A 113 -6.31 16.08 7.37
C THR A 113 -6.18 14.81 8.22
N LYS A 114 -5.86 13.66 7.59
CA LYS A 114 -5.66 12.36 8.25
C LYS A 114 -4.20 12.11 8.66
N LEU A 115 -3.29 13.05 8.39
CA LEU A 115 -1.89 13.00 8.80
C LEU A 115 -1.60 14.23 9.67
N LYS A 116 -1.60 14.08 11.00
CA LYS A 116 -1.18 15.17 11.87
C LYS A 116 0.32 15.12 12.09
N MET A 117 0.98 16.25 11.88
CA MET A 117 2.40 16.46 12.17
C MET A 117 2.49 17.69 13.08
N GLU A 118 3.29 17.64 14.15
CA GLU A 118 3.63 18.86 14.87
C GLU A 118 4.49 19.74 13.97
N ASN A 119 3.98 20.93 13.65
CA ASN A 119 4.70 21.90 12.85
C ASN A 119 5.90 22.42 13.66
N ARG A 120 7.10 21.88 13.43
CA ARG A 120 8.29 22.71 13.63
C ARG A 120 8.30 23.74 12.50
N THR A 121 8.24 25.00 12.89
CA THR A 121 8.48 26.16 12.04
C THR A 121 9.88 26.08 11.45
N SER A 122 10.05 25.31 10.38
CA SER A 122 11.20 25.38 9.49
C SER A 122 10.69 25.73 8.11
N VAL A 123 11.00 26.95 7.69
CA VAL A 123 10.96 27.37 6.29
C VAL A 123 11.83 26.39 5.50
N ALA A 124 11.24 25.39 4.87
CA ALA A 124 11.97 24.43 4.07
C ALA A 124 11.07 23.87 2.95
N VAL A 125 11.34 24.40 1.76
CA VAL A 125 11.17 23.83 0.41
C VAL A 125 9.93 22.98 0.15
N ASP A 126 9.11 23.55 -0.72
CA ASP A 126 7.86 23.10 -1.34
C ASP A 126 7.90 21.77 -2.13
N SER A 127 8.77 20.78 -1.83
CA SER A 127 9.19 19.89 -2.92
C SER A 127 9.02 18.37 -2.82
N ILE A 128 8.43 17.72 -1.80
CA ILE A 128 8.07 16.28 -1.93
C ILE A 128 6.84 15.90 -1.08
N SER A 129 5.89 15.21 -1.72
CA SER A 129 4.59 14.80 -1.17
C SER A 129 4.56 13.34 -0.69
N VAL A 130 5.67 12.60 -0.79
CA VAL A 130 5.76 11.16 -0.50
C VAL A 130 6.78 10.83 0.59
N TYR A 131 6.35 10.02 1.57
CA TYR A 131 7.14 9.58 2.72
C TYR A 131 7.34 8.05 2.71
N GLY A 132 8.47 7.58 3.23
CA GLY A 132 8.79 6.17 3.37
C GLY A 132 8.87 5.73 4.83
N LEU A 133 8.07 4.76 5.24
CA LEU A 133 8.02 4.22 6.60
C LEU A 133 8.40 2.73 6.61
N GLN A 134 9.57 2.43 7.17
CA GLN A 134 10.01 1.05 7.41
C GLN A 134 9.42 0.50 8.71
N VAL A 135 8.95 -0.75 8.66
CA VAL A 135 8.52 -1.56 9.80
C VAL A 135 9.19 -2.93 9.74
N GLY A 136 9.65 -3.44 10.88
CA GLY A 136 10.32 -4.74 10.96
C GLY A 136 11.77 -4.69 10.44
N ALA A 137 12.28 -5.85 10.04
CA ALA A 137 13.66 -5.98 9.57
C ALA A 137 13.87 -5.22 8.26
N SER A 138 14.99 -4.49 8.16
CA SER A 138 15.41 -3.81 6.95
C SER A 138 16.24 -4.75 6.07
N SER A 139 15.92 -4.82 4.78
CA SER A 139 16.72 -5.50 3.77
C SER A 139 17.42 -4.48 2.88
N ASP A 140 18.42 -4.88 2.11
CA ASP A 140 19.11 -3.94 1.19
C ASP A 140 18.14 -3.36 0.14
N LEU A 141 17.09 -4.11 -0.21
CA LEU A 141 15.98 -3.62 -1.03
C LEU A 141 15.21 -2.49 -0.36
N THR A 142 14.85 -2.64 0.92
CA THR A 142 14.10 -1.58 1.60
C THR A 142 14.95 -0.37 1.93
N LYS A 143 16.25 -0.55 2.18
CA LYS A 143 17.20 0.58 2.30
C LYS A 143 17.25 1.42 1.03
N ALA A 144 17.28 0.78 -0.15
CA ALA A 144 17.26 1.49 -1.43
C ALA A 144 15.96 2.28 -1.65
N LEU A 145 14.84 1.81 -1.09
CA LEU A 145 13.60 2.58 -1.08
C LEU A 145 13.67 3.76 -0.09
N CYS A 146 14.23 3.54 1.10
CA CYS A 146 14.42 4.60 2.10
C CYS A 146 15.29 5.75 1.59
N THR A 147 16.34 5.48 0.81
CA THR A 147 17.27 6.54 0.34
C THR A 147 16.61 7.54 -0.59
N ASN A 148 15.54 7.13 -1.28
CA ASN A 148 14.88 7.95 -2.28
C ASN A 148 13.60 8.62 -1.75
N LEU A 149 13.23 8.37 -0.50
CA LEU A 149 11.99 8.85 0.12
C LEU A 149 12.29 9.61 1.40
N GLN A 150 11.44 10.58 1.74
CA GLN A 150 11.56 11.30 3.01
C GLN A 150 11.13 10.39 4.17
N SER A 151 11.94 10.36 5.23
CA SER A 151 11.54 9.71 6.47
C SER A 151 10.40 10.49 7.12
N PRO A 152 9.32 9.85 7.59
CA PRO A 152 8.25 10.54 8.29
C PRO A 152 8.76 11.17 9.59
N PRO A 153 8.22 12.33 9.99
CA PRO A 153 8.59 12.94 11.26
C PRO A 153 8.19 12.01 12.42
N PRO A 154 8.98 11.94 13.52
CA PRO A 154 8.66 11.10 14.68
C PRO A 154 7.29 11.38 15.32
N SER A 155 6.78 12.60 15.15
CA SER A 155 5.47 13.06 15.63
C SER A 155 4.30 12.73 14.69
N LEU A 156 4.52 11.99 13.59
CA LEU A 156 3.48 11.67 12.62
C LEU A 156 2.38 10.81 13.27
N GLN A 157 1.18 11.36 13.36
CA GLN A 157 -0.02 10.64 13.77
C GLN A 157 -0.85 10.30 12.53
N ILE A 158 -1.22 9.02 12.42
CA ILE A 158 -1.94 8.47 11.27
C ILE A 158 -3.39 8.21 11.69
N PHE A 159 -4.32 8.94 11.08
CA PHE A 159 -5.77 8.79 11.23
C PHE A 159 -6.40 8.18 9.97
N ASN A 160 -5.66 7.25 9.35
CA ASN A 160 -6.16 6.45 8.23
C ASN A 160 -6.29 4.99 8.71
N GLU A 161 -7.53 4.50 8.79
CA GLU A 161 -7.86 3.17 9.32
C GLU A 161 -7.08 2.04 8.65
N GLN A 162 -7.05 2.01 7.32
CA GLN A 162 -6.40 0.95 6.55
C GLN A 162 -4.91 0.92 6.81
N LEU A 163 -4.26 2.09 6.78
CA LEU A 163 -2.85 2.23 7.07
C LEU A 163 -2.52 1.88 8.52
N ALA A 164 -3.29 2.40 9.48
CA ALA A 164 -3.09 2.11 10.90
C ALA A 164 -3.27 0.61 11.21
N CYS A 165 -4.31 -0.01 10.66
CA CYS A 165 -4.58 -1.43 10.80
C CYS A 165 -3.43 -2.29 10.22
N LEU A 166 -2.96 -1.96 9.01
CA LEU A 166 -1.81 -2.62 8.40
C LEU A 166 -0.59 -2.51 9.30
N LEU A 167 -0.21 -1.29 9.69
CA LEU A 167 0.97 -1.03 10.52
C LEU A 167 0.92 -1.82 11.83
N GLN A 168 -0.25 -1.90 12.46
CA GLN A 168 -0.41 -2.67 13.69
C GLN A 168 -0.20 -4.16 13.46
N LEU A 169 -0.84 -4.74 12.45
CA LEU A 169 -0.76 -6.18 12.18
C LEU A 169 0.64 -6.60 11.73
N VAL A 170 1.29 -5.85 10.84
CA VAL A 170 2.65 -6.19 10.39
C VAL A 170 3.69 -6.10 11.51
N ARG A 171 3.48 -5.21 12.49
CA ARG A 171 4.32 -5.14 13.71
C ARG A 171 4.16 -6.38 14.57
N VAL A 172 2.91 -6.79 14.82
CA VAL A 172 2.60 -7.99 15.61
C VAL A 172 3.18 -9.24 14.95
N LEU A 173 3.04 -9.35 13.64
CA LEU A 173 3.54 -10.47 12.83
C LEU A 173 5.04 -10.35 12.51
N LYS A 174 5.71 -9.26 12.95
CA LYS A 174 7.12 -8.96 12.67
C LYS A 174 7.50 -9.06 11.19
N MET A 175 6.58 -8.67 10.31
CA MET A 175 6.81 -8.73 8.87
C MET A 175 7.75 -7.60 8.41
N PRO A 176 8.70 -7.88 7.52
CA PRO A 176 9.48 -6.84 6.87
C PRO A 176 8.56 -6.07 5.91
N THR A 177 8.19 -4.86 6.30
CA THR A 177 7.21 -4.04 5.57
C THR A 177 7.73 -2.63 5.35
N PHE A 178 7.61 -2.12 4.14
CA PHE A 178 7.90 -0.74 3.79
C PHE A 178 6.63 -0.07 3.27
N VAL A 179 6.22 1.02 3.91
CA VAL A 179 5.02 1.76 3.53
C VAL A 179 5.42 3.05 2.83
N ILE A 180 4.82 3.30 1.67
CA ILE A 180 4.99 4.56 0.93
C ILE A 180 3.72 5.39 1.15
N ILE A 181 3.84 6.60 1.68
CA ILE A 181 2.71 7.46 2.05
C ILE A 181 2.77 8.74 1.22
N GLY A 182 1.92 8.84 0.21
CA GLY A 182 1.65 10.09 -0.51
C GLY A 182 0.64 10.95 0.24
N LYS A 183 0.89 12.25 0.33
CA LYS A 183 0.01 13.23 0.96
C LYS A 183 -0.82 13.95 -0.09
N LYS A 184 -2.14 13.94 0.08
CA LYS A 184 -3.11 14.61 -0.79
C LYS A 184 -3.54 15.98 -0.25
N GLY A 185 -3.66 16.97 -1.14
CA GLY A 185 -4.23 18.29 -0.85
C GLY A 185 -3.31 19.22 -0.06
N GLN A 186 -2.03 19.25 -0.38
CA GLN A 186 -1.03 20.03 0.36
C GLN A 186 -1.06 21.52 0.01
N ASN A 187 -1.49 21.90 -1.20
CA ASN A 187 -1.36 23.26 -1.71
C ASN A 187 -2.72 23.83 -2.14
N LEU A 188 -3.11 24.96 -1.54
CA LEU A 188 -4.35 25.68 -1.91
C LEU A 188 -4.27 26.33 -3.30
N HIS A 189 -3.05 26.52 -3.83
CA HIS A 189 -2.78 27.33 -5.02
C HIS A 189 -2.58 26.53 -6.31
N ARG A 190 -2.35 25.22 -6.24
CA ARG A 190 -2.20 24.35 -7.41
C ARG A 190 -3.50 23.60 -7.66
N LYS A 191 -3.82 23.30 -8.92
CA LYS A 191 -4.99 22.47 -9.22
C LYS A 191 -4.76 21.11 -8.56
N THR A 192 -5.63 20.75 -7.62
CA THR A 192 -5.53 19.52 -6.81
C THR A 192 -5.34 18.26 -7.65
N SER A 193 -5.82 18.25 -8.90
CA SER A 193 -5.61 17.16 -9.83
C SER A 193 -4.16 16.97 -10.25
N GLU A 194 -3.38 18.03 -10.50
CA GLU A 194 -2.00 17.90 -10.99
C GLU A 194 -1.06 17.36 -9.90
N GLU A 195 -1.22 17.83 -8.66
CA GLU A 195 -0.45 17.36 -7.50
C GLU A 195 -0.74 15.89 -7.19
N ASP A 196 -2.02 15.52 -7.26
CA ASP A 196 -2.46 14.16 -7.09
C ASP A 196 -1.76 13.24 -8.14
N HIS A 197 -1.77 13.60 -9.42
CA HIS A 197 -1.09 12.79 -10.44
C HIS A 197 0.42 12.68 -10.21
N GLU A 198 1.07 13.74 -9.73
CA GLU A 198 2.49 13.75 -9.38
C GLU A 198 2.80 12.77 -8.23
N VAL A 199 1.98 12.76 -7.17
CA VAL A 199 2.07 11.81 -6.05
C VAL A 199 1.99 10.37 -6.55
N ILE A 200 0.99 10.06 -7.39
CA ILE A 200 0.84 8.71 -7.95
C ILE A 200 2.04 8.33 -8.80
N HIS A 201 2.52 9.26 -9.62
CA HIS A 201 3.64 8.99 -10.50
C HIS A 201 4.90 8.66 -9.71
N GLU A 202 5.20 9.44 -8.67
CA GLU A 202 6.31 9.22 -7.76
C GLU A 202 6.21 7.86 -7.06
N ILE A 203 5.05 7.55 -6.47
CA ILE A 203 4.79 6.23 -5.86
C ILE A 203 5.02 5.11 -6.88
N GLY A 204 4.46 5.24 -8.08
CA GLY A 204 4.59 4.26 -9.16
C GLY A 204 6.04 4.00 -9.57
N GLN A 205 6.85 5.06 -9.67
CA GLN A 205 8.28 4.96 -9.95
C GLN A 205 9.04 4.21 -8.85
N HIS A 206 8.76 4.49 -7.57
CA HIS A 206 9.38 3.77 -6.46
C HIS A 206 9.02 2.28 -6.47
N LEU A 207 7.74 1.95 -6.74
CA LEU A 207 7.29 0.57 -6.86
C LEU A 207 7.95 -0.16 -8.03
N ALA A 208 8.08 0.49 -9.19
CA ALA A 208 8.77 -0.06 -10.35
C ALA A 208 10.25 -0.34 -10.03
N SER A 209 10.94 0.61 -9.39
CA SER A 209 12.33 0.44 -8.95
C SER A 209 12.51 -0.72 -7.97
N PHE A 210 11.54 -0.96 -7.09
CA PHE A 210 11.57 -2.10 -6.16
C PHE A 210 11.40 -3.46 -6.86
N SER A 211 10.53 -3.49 -7.87
CA SER A 211 9.96 -4.70 -8.43
C SER A 211 10.56 -5.15 -9.77
N SER A 212 11.55 -4.43 -10.31
CA SER A 212 12.06 -4.65 -11.68
C SER A 212 10.96 -4.54 -12.75
N LEU A 213 9.79 -3.99 -12.40
CA LEU A 213 8.68 -3.72 -13.29
C LEU A 213 8.84 -2.35 -13.94
N SER A 214 7.96 -2.06 -14.89
CA SER A 214 7.78 -0.72 -15.44
C SER A 214 6.45 -0.15 -14.97
N PHE A 215 6.42 1.16 -14.75
CA PHE A 215 5.22 1.90 -14.40
C PHE A 215 4.72 2.71 -15.60
N SER A 216 3.47 2.47 -16.00
CA SER A 216 2.82 3.16 -17.12
C SER A 216 1.85 4.24 -16.62
N GLY A 217 2.36 5.46 -16.41
CA GLY A 217 1.57 6.59 -15.90
C GLY A 217 0.45 7.08 -16.83
N GLU A 218 0.53 6.81 -18.14
CA GLU A 218 -0.41 7.33 -19.16
C GLU A 218 -1.82 6.69 -19.12
N LYS A 219 -2.01 5.61 -18.36
CA LYS A 219 -3.27 4.84 -18.31
C LYS A 219 -4.06 5.01 -17.01
N ILE A 220 -3.68 5.95 -16.17
CA ILE A 220 -4.26 6.08 -14.83
C ILE A 220 -5.57 6.86 -14.89
N ALA A 221 -6.68 6.13 -14.88
CA ALA A 221 -8.00 6.69 -14.63
C ALA A 221 -8.21 6.84 -13.11
N TRP A 222 -7.66 7.90 -12.52
CA TRP A 222 -7.85 8.20 -11.10
C TRP A 222 -8.81 9.38 -10.89
N ASP A 223 -9.96 9.11 -10.25
CA ASP A 223 -10.97 10.13 -9.93
C ASP A 223 -10.61 10.80 -8.58
N ALA A 224 -9.68 11.76 -8.61
CA ALA A 224 -9.31 12.55 -7.45
C ALA A 224 -10.48 13.30 -6.79
N THR A 225 -11.57 13.56 -7.54
CA THR A 225 -12.74 14.35 -7.12
C THR A 225 -13.73 13.58 -6.25
N LYS A 226 -13.67 12.24 -6.22
CA LYS A 226 -14.49 11.42 -5.32
C LYS A 226 -13.87 11.42 -3.92
N SER A 227 -13.91 12.58 -3.27
CA SER A 227 -13.78 12.64 -1.82
C SER A 227 -14.89 11.77 -1.23
N SER A 228 -14.56 10.65 -0.60
CA SER A 228 -15.51 9.97 0.27
C SER A 228 -16.05 11.01 1.25
N LYS A 229 -17.38 11.12 1.38
CA LYS A 229 -17.97 11.86 2.52
C LYS A 229 -17.25 11.36 3.77
N GLU A 230 -16.82 12.26 4.65
CA GLU A 230 -16.20 11.91 5.92
C GLU A 230 -17.17 11.01 6.70
N THR A 231 -17.05 9.71 6.50
CA THR A 231 -17.76 8.72 7.30
C THR A 231 -17.08 8.77 8.66
N GLN A 232 -17.86 9.11 9.68
CA GLN A 232 -17.46 9.12 11.07
C GLN A 232 -16.64 7.85 11.36
N GLU A 233 -15.40 8.02 11.83
CA GLU A 233 -14.46 6.92 11.96
C GLU A 233 -15.01 5.85 12.93
N PRO A 234 -15.19 4.58 12.51
CA PRO A 234 -15.89 3.57 13.31
C PRO A 234 -15.29 3.31 14.69
N TRP A 235 -13.98 3.51 14.87
CA TRP A 235 -13.32 3.35 16.17
C TRP A 235 -13.76 4.38 17.21
N ARG A 236 -14.23 5.57 16.80
CA ARG A 236 -14.81 6.55 17.73
C ARG A 236 -16.07 6.00 18.37
N ALA A 237 -16.82 5.13 17.68
CA ALA A 237 -17.97 4.45 18.27
C ALA A 237 -17.59 3.43 19.36
N LEU A 238 -16.33 2.96 19.37
CA LEU A 238 -15.84 2.00 20.36
C LEU A 238 -15.22 2.67 21.59
N TYR A 239 -14.71 3.91 21.47
CA TYR A 239 -13.97 4.57 22.55
C TYR A 239 -14.50 5.94 23.00
N GLY A 240 -15.54 6.50 22.37
CA GLY A 240 -16.18 7.76 22.77
C GLY A 240 -15.43 9.00 22.31
#